data_AF-L9YSN5-F1
#
_entry.id   AF-L9YSN5-F1
#
_cell.length_a   1.000
_cell.length_b   1.000
_cell.length_c   1.000
_cell.angle_alpha   90.00
_cell.angle_beta   90.00
_cell.angle_gamma   90.00
#
_symmetry.space_group_name_H-M   'P 1'
#
loop_
_entity.id
_entity.type
_entity.pdbx_description
1 polymer ?
#
loop_
_entity_poly.entity_id
_entity_poly.type
_entity_poly.pdbx_seq_one_letter_code
_entity_poly.pdbx_strand_id
1 'polypeptide(L)' 'MLDETVIQLDEHRYWLYTAVDPEANKILHIRLYSTTTTVLTERFLQELSEKHTLDDAVFLVDGAKHLQTALRRSGL' A
#
# COMPACT_ATOMS: atom_id res chain seq x y z
N MET A 1 -6.77 5.76 1.71
CA MET A 1 -5.47 5.86 2.41
C MET A 1 -4.65 4.61 2.13
N LEU A 2 -3.36 4.78 1.90
CA LEU A 2 -2.40 3.68 1.77
C LEU A 2 -1.36 3.85 2.88
N ASP A 3 -1.18 2.80 3.69
CA ASP A 3 -0.25 2.81 4.81
C ASP A 3 0.62 1.55 4.81
N GLU A 4 1.82 1.68 5.38
CA GLU A 4 2.75 0.60 5.65
C GLU A 4 3.05 0.57 7.16
N THR A 5 2.63 -0.50 7.84
CA THR A 5 2.92 -0.70 9.26
C THR A 5 3.89 -1.85 9.46
N VAL A 6 4.97 -1.61 10.24
CA VAL A 6 5.85 -2.70 10.67
C VAL A 6 5.18 -3.50 11.78
N ILE A 7 5.02 -4.80 11.58
CA ILE A 7 4.54 -5.73 12.61
C ILE A 7 5.62 -6.76 12.92
N GLN A 8 5.59 -7.28 14.14
CA GLN A 8 6.46 -8.37 14.57
C GLN A 8 5.62 -9.64 14.72
N LEU A 9 6.05 -10.71 14.05
CA LEU A 9 5.52 -12.05 14.19
C LEU A 9 6.69 -12.95 14.62
N ASP A 10 6.59 -13.51 15.82
CA ASP A 10 7.71 -14.17 16.51
C ASP A 10 8.94 -13.23 16.59
N GLU A 11 10.09 -13.69 16.10
CA GLU A 11 11.36 -12.95 16.08
C GLU A 11 11.58 -12.18 14.75
N HIS A 12 10.58 -12.13 13.86
CA HIS A 12 10.71 -11.55 12.52
C HIS A 12 9.83 -10.32 12.35
N ARG A 13 10.40 -9.29 11.70
CA ARG A 13 9.67 -8.07 11.31
C ARG A 13 9.15 -8.21 9.89
N TYR A 14 7.91 -7.76 9.72
CA TYR A 14 7.22 -7.72 8.45
C TYR A 14 6.61 -6.34 8.23
N TRP A 15 6.35 -6.01 6.98
CA TRP A 15 5.69 -4.78 6.56
C TRP A 15 4.31 -5.14 6.03
N LEU A 16 3.30 -4.69 6.77
CA LEU A 16 1.90 -4.83 6.44
C LEU A 16 1.47 -3.61 5.61
N TYR A 17 1.13 -3.85 4.35
CA TYR A 17 0.59 -2.85 3.45
C TYR A 17 -0.93 -2.92 3.51
N THR A 18 -1.56 -1.76 3.70
CA THR A 18 -3.00 -1.63 3.83
C THR A 18 -3.52 -0.48 2.97
N ALA A 19 -4.46 -0.79 2.09
CA ALA A 19 -5.29 0.20 1.42
C ALA A 19 -6.66 0.20 2.09
N VAL A 20 -7.12 1.37 2.51
CA VAL A 20 -8.42 1.55 3.18
C VAL A 20 -9.19 2.70 2.55
N ASP A 21 -10.52 2.54 2.51
CA ASP A 21 -11.47 3.62 2.30
C ASP A 21 -11.78 4.25 3.67
N PRO A 22 -11.33 5.48 3.93
CA PRO A 22 -11.52 6.12 5.23
C PRO A 22 -12.98 6.52 5.49
N GLU A 23 -13.77 6.81 4.45
CA GLU A 23 -15.17 7.23 4.58
C GLU A 23 -16.05 6.03 4.91
N ALA A 24 -15.84 4.91 4.21
CA ALA A 24 -16.59 3.68 4.46
C ALA A 24 -16.05 2.86 5.66
N ASN A 25 -14.89 3.24 6.21
CA ASN A 25 -14.14 2.48 7.21
C ASN A 25 -13.93 1.01 6.79
N LYS A 26 -13.51 0.82 5.53
CA LYS A 26 -13.34 -0.51 4.92
C LYS A 26 -11.91 -0.72 4.47
N ILE A 27 -11.41 -1.94 4.70
CA ILE A 27 -10.15 -2.40 4.13
C ILE A 27 -10.40 -2.84 2.69
N LEU A 28 -9.67 -2.26 1.75
CA LEU A 28 -9.75 -2.55 0.32
C LEU A 28 -8.78 -3.66 -0.08
N HIS A 29 -7.56 -3.66 0.47
CA HIS A 29 -6.53 -4.66 0.17
C HIS A 29 -5.46 -4.72 1.26
N ILE A 30 -4.93 -5.92 1.50
CA ILE A 30 -3.83 -6.18 2.44
C ILE A 30 -2.77 -7.07 1.79
N ARG A 31 -1.51 -6.74 2.04
CA ARG A 31 -0.36 -7.63 1.81
C ARG A 31 0.65 -7.56 2.93
N LEU A 32 1.34 -8.68 3.15
CA LEU A 32 2.44 -8.79 4.08
C LEU A 32 3.72 -9.09 3.31
N TYR A 33 4.78 -8.32 3.56
CA TYR A 33 6.10 -8.52 2.97
C TYR A 33 7.18 -8.62 4.04
N SER A 34 8.24 -9.36 3.77
CA SER A 34 9.42 -9.48 4.65
C SER A 34 10.43 -8.34 4.49
N THR A 35 10.18 -7.39 3.58
CA THR A 35 11.03 -6.23 3.29
C THR A 35 10.21 -5.15 2.59
N THR A 36 10.77 -3.94 2.43
CA THR A 36 10.17 -2.83 1.68
C THR A 36 11.02 -2.48 0.48
N THR A 37 10.40 -2.46 -0.69
CA THR A 37 11.02 -1.95 -1.92
C THR A 37 9.94 -1.29 -2.76
N THR A 38 10.35 -0.34 -3.61
CA THR A 38 9.43 0.28 -4.58
C THR A 38 8.73 -0.76 -5.46
N VAL A 39 9.41 -1.84 -5.85
CA VAL A 39 8.83 -2.91 -6.67
C VAL A 39 7.71 -3.66 -5.94
N LEU A 40 7.85 -3.88 -4.63
CA LEU A 40 6.79 -4.50 -3.83
C LEU A 40 5.59 -3.56 -3.67
N THR A 41 5.82 -2.26 -3.55
CA THR A 41 4.76 -1.26 -3.57
C THR A 41 4.05 -1.19 -4.92
N GLU A 42 4.79 -1.19 -6.04
CA GLU A 42 4.23 -1.22 -7.39
C GLU A 42 3.35 -2.47 -7.58
N ARG A 43 3.81 -3.64 -7.11
CA ARG A 43 3.00 -4.87 -7.10
C ARG A 43 1.73 -4.73 -6.27
N PHE A 44 1.82 -4.15 -5.07
CA PHE A 44 0.64 -3.90 -4.23
C PHE A 44 -0.38 -3.00 -4.94
N LEU A 45 0.09 -1.92 -5.58
CA LEU A 45 -0.76 -1.00 -6.34
C LEU A 45 -1.41 -1.68 -7.55
N GLN A 46 -0.66 -2.53 -8.26
CA GLN A 46 -1.20 -3.32 -9.36
C GLN A 46 -2.35 -4.21 -8.86
N GLU A 47 -2.13 -5.01 -7.81
CA GLU A 47 -3.18 -5.86 -7.24
C GLU A 47 -4.39 -5.08 -6.73
N LEU A 48 -4.16 -3.87 -6.20
CA LEU A 48 -5.24 -2.97 -5.77
C LEU A 48 -6.07 -2.52 -6.99
N SER A 49 -5.40 -2.09 -8.07
CA SER A 49 -6.05 -1.62 -9.31
C SER A 49 -6.80 -2.72 -10.06
N GLU A 50 -6.35 -3.98 -9.94
CA GLU A 50 -7.05 -5.13 -10.50
C GLU A 50 -8.39 -5.42 -9.79
N LYS A 51 -8.53 -4.98 -8.53
CA LYS A 51 -9.70 -5.25 -7.70
C LYS A 51 -10.64 -4.06 -7.55
N HIS A 52 -10.12 -2.84 -7.68
CA HIS A 52 -10.84 -1.60 -7.41
C HIS A 52 -10.51 -0.58 -8.49
N THR A 53 -11.52 0.18 -8.93
CA THR A 53 -11.33 1.31 -9.84
C THR A 53 -10.63 2.45 -9.08
N LEU A 54 -9.51 2.95 -9.63
CA LEU A 54 -8.67 3.97 -8.98
C LEU A 54 -8.61 5.31 -9.75
N ASP A 55 -9.36 5.46 -10.85
CA ASP A 55 -9.18 6.57 -11.81
C ASP A 55 -9.32 7.99 -11.18
N ASP A 56 -10.14 8.13 -10.13
CA ASP A 56 -10.34 9.38 -9.38
C ASP A 56 -9.88 9.28 -7.91
N ALA A 57 -9.10 8.24 -7.57
CA ALA A 57 -8.68 8.01 -6.19
C ALA A 57 -7.58 8.98 -5.75
N VAL A 58 -7.77 9.61 -4.59
CA VAL A 58 -6.71 10.40 -3.93
C VAL A 58 -6.08 9.55 -2.83
N PHE A 59 -4.78 9.27 -2.97
CA PHE A 59 -4.02 8.53 -1.96
C PHE A 59 -3.45 9.45 -0.90
N LEU A 60 -3.96 9.31 0.33
CA LEU A 60 -3.23 9.75 1.52
C LEU A 60 -2.17 8.69 1.86
N VAL A 61 -0.90 9.10 1.82
CA VAL A 61 0.28 8.30 2.20
C VAL A 61 1.17 9.10 3.15
N ASP A 62 2.06 8.41 3.84
CA ASP A 62 3.10 9.04 4.64
C ASP A 62 4.27 9.58 3.78
N GLY A 63 5.33 10.01 4.46
CA GLY A 63 6.56 10.51 3.84
C GLY A 63 7.46 9.44 3.21
N ALA A 64 7.04 8.16 3.15
CA ALA A 64 7.91 7.08 2.72
C ALA A 64 8.22 7.15 1.23
N LYS A 65 9.52 7.23 0.90
CA LYS A 65 9.99 7.43 -0.48
C LYS A 65 9.56 6.32 -1.42
N HIS A 66 9.51 5.07 -0.97
CA HIS A 66 9.10 3.94 -1.80
C HIS A 66 7.61 4.02 -2.17
N LEU A 67 6.75 4.43 -1.23
CA LEU A 67 5.31 4.65 -1.49
C LEU A 67 5.10 5.77 -2.51
N GLN A 68 5.68 6.94 -2.27
CA GLN A 68 5.54 8.09 -3.17
C GLN A 68 6.11 7.82 -4.57
N THR A 69 7.24 7.10 -4.65
CA THR A 69 7.85 6.77 -5.95
C THR A 69 6.97 5.80 -6.74
N ALA A 70 6.41 4.79 -6.08
CA ALA A 70 5.54 3.81 -6.73
C ALA A 70 4.25 4.45 -7.25
N LEU A 71 3.57 5.25 -6.41
CA LEU A 71 2.36 6.00 -6.82
C LEU A 71 2.62 6.85 -8.06
N ARG A 72 3.68 7.68 -8.03
CA ARG A 72 4.06 8.52 -9.16
C ARG A 72 4.33 7.73 -10.44
N ARG A 73 4.95 6.54 -10.34
CA ARG A 73 5.23 5.67 -11.49
C ARG A 73 3.98 4.97 -12.02
N SER A 74 3.01 4.71 -11.15
CA SER A 74 1.70 4.16 -11.49
C SER A 74 0.71 5.20 -12.01
N GLY A 75 1.06 6.49 -11.98
CA GLY A 75 0.16 7.58 -12.36
C GLY A 75 -0.92 7.90 -11.32
N LEU A 76 -0.69 7.50 -10.07
CA LEU A 76 -1.56 7.69 -8.90
C LEU A 76 -0.99 8.70 -7.91
#